data_AF-A0A6A4GAV8-F1
#
_entry.id   AF-A0A6A4GAV8-F1
#
_cell.length_a   1.000
_cell.length_b   1.000
_cell.length_c   1.000
_cell.angle_alpha   90.00
_cell.angle_beta   90.00
_cell.angle_gamma   90.00
#
_symmetry.space_group_name_H-M   'P 1'
#
loop_
_entity.id
_entity.type
_entity.pdbx_description
1 polymer ?
#
loop_
_entity_poly.entity_id
_entity_poly.type
_entity_poly.pdbx_seq_one_letter_code
_entity_poly.pdbx_strand_id
1 'polypeptide(L)' 'MADLPNLLLASLDPSTRKQAEQNLNAYSEQQGFLSHLLGLVIDQSQNRSVRLSGSIYLKNISKSRWL' A
#
# COMPACT_ATOMS: atom_id res chain seq x y z
N MET A 1 11.59 -7.52 -6.50
CA MET A 1 10.98 -6.21 -6.23
C MET A 1 9.49 -6.45 -6.21
N ALA A 2 8.86 -6.48 -5.04
CA ALA A 2 7.46 -6.84 -4.94
C ALA A 2 6.60 -5.78 -5.64
N ASP A 3 5.71 -6.22 -6.53
CA ASP A 3 4.74 -5.37 -7.20
C ASP A 3 3.74 -4.81 -6.18
N LEU A 4 4.16 -3.78 -5.45
CA LEU A 4 3.35 -2.99 -4.53
C LEU A 4 2.04 -2.51 -5.19
N PRO A 5 2.02 -2.09 -6.48
CA PRO A 5 0.77 -1.82 -7.19
C PRO A 5 -0.15 -3.04 -7.29
N ASN A 6 0.38 -4.23 -7.58
CA ASN A 6 -0.41 -5.45 -7.68
C ASN A 6 -0.92 -5.92 -6.31
N LEU A 7 -0.15 -5.74 -5.24
CA LEU A 7 -0.62 -6.02 -3.88
C LEU A 7 -1.74 -5.06 -3.46
N LEU A 8 -1.63 -3.78 -3.83
CA LEU A 8 -2.68 -2.79 -3.62
C LEU A 8 -3.94 -3.08 -4.46
N LEU A 9 -3.79 -3.61 -5.68
CA LEU A 9 -4.90 -4.10 -6.50
C LEU A 9 -5.53 -5.37 -5.91
N ALA A 10 -4.71 -6.32 -5.45
CA ALA A 10 -5.18 -7.53 -4.79
C ALA A 10 -5.88 -7.22 -3.44
N SER A 11 -5.57 -6.10 -2.81
CA SER A 11 -6.29 -5.59 -1.63
C SER A 11 -7.70 -5.10 -1.96
N LEU A 12 -7.95 -4.70 -3.21
CA LEU A 12 -9.26 -4.24 -3.67
C LEU A 12 -10.19 -5.40 -4.05
N ASP A 13 -9.63 -6.56 -4.38
CA ASP A 13 -10.40 -7.76 -4.67
C ASP A 13 -10.79 -8.50 -3.37
N PRO A 14 -12.08 -8.79 -3.13
CA PRO A 14 -12.56 -9.41 -1.89
C PRO A 14 -11.99 -10.82 -1.66
N SER A 15 -11.61 -11.54 -2.72
CA SER A 15 -11.04 -12.90 -2.63
C SER A 15 -9.59 -12.87 -2.16
N THR A 16 -8.81 -11.84 -2.53
CA THR A 16 -7.38 -11.74 -2.21
C THR A 16 -7.06 -10.73 -1.10
N ARG A 17 -8.06 -10.00 -0.61
CA ARG A 17 -7.91 -8.93 0.39
C ARG A 17 -7.07 -9.30 1.61
N LYS A 18 -7.39 -10.42 2.28
CA LYS A 18 -6.69 -10.85 3.51
C LYS A 18 -5.20 -11.14 3.26
N GLN A 19 -4.91 -11.80 2.15
CA GLN A 19 -3.54 -12.18 1.80
C GLN A 19 -2.73 -10.96 1.36
N ALA A 20 -3.36 -10.03 0.64
CA ALA A 20 -2.78 -8.75 0.30
C ALA A 20 -2.48 -7.90 1.54
N GLU A 21 -3.38 -7.83 2.52
CA GLU A 21 -3.14 -7.12 3.80
C GLU A 21 -2.00 -7.75 4.61
N GLN A 22 -1.93 -9.07 4.70
CA GLN A 22 -0.81 -9.75 5.38
C GLN A 22 0.53 -9.44 4.71
N ASN A 23 0.59 -9.52 3.38
CA ASN A 23 1.78 -9.16 2.63
C ASN A 23 2.14 -7.69 2.84
N LEU A 24 1.17 -6.77 2.72
CA LEU A 24 1.39 -5.33 2.93
C LEU A 24 1.90 -5.03 4.35
N ASN A 25 1.39 -5.71 5.37
CA ASN A 25 1.89 -5.55 6.73
C ASN A 25 3.33 -6.06 6.88
N ALA A 26 3.67 -7.22 6.31
CA ALA A 26 5.06 -7.69 6.29
C ALA A 26 6.00 -6.72 5.53
N TYR A 27 5.54 -6.14 4.43
CA TYR A 27 6.28 -5.11 3.70
C TYR A 27 6.37 -3.78 4.48
N SER A 28 5.36 -3.45 5.28
CA SER A 28 5.34 -2.23 6.10
C SER A 28 6.40 -2.20 7.20
N GLU A 29 6.92 -3.36 7.59
CA GLU A 29 8.02 -3.50 8.55
C GLU A 29 9.38 -3.19 7.91
N GLN A 30 9.46 -3.16 6.57
CA GLN A 30 10.69 -2.81 5.87
C GLN A 30 10.99 -1.30 5.94
N GLN A 31 12.25 -0.99 6.19
CA GLN A 31 12.72 0.39 6.26
C GLN A 31 12.61 1.06 4.88
N GLY A 32 11.99 2.24 4.81
CA GLY A 32 11.77 2.97 3.55
C GLY A 32 10.48 2.60 2.80
N PHE A 33 9.65 1.69 3.34
CA PHE A 33 8.34 1.35 2.77
C PHE A 33 7.41 2.57 2.61
N LEU A 34 7.37 3.44 3.62
CA LEU A 34 6.55 4.67 3.59
C LEU A 34 6.95 5.60 2.43
N SER A 35 8.25 5.77 2.19
CA SER A 35 8.76 6.60 1.09
C SER A 35 8.45 5.99 -0.27
N HIS A 36 8.53 4.66 -0.40
CA HIS A 36 8.11 3.95 -1.61
C HIS A 36 6.60 4.06 -1.85
N LEU A 37 5.79 3.90 -0.81
CA LEU A 37 4.34 4.05 -0.89
C LEU A 37 3.95 5.49 -1.27
N LEU A 38 4.64 6.48 -0.72
CA LEU A 38 4.42 7.89 -1.04
C LEU A 38 4.77 8.18 -2.52
N GLY A 39 5.93 7.70 -2.99
CA GLY A 39 6.33 7.83 -4.39
C GLY A 39 5.30 7.24 -5.34
N LEU A 40 4.72 6.10 -4.98
CA LEU A 40 3.69 5.40 -5.75
C LEU A 40 2.33 6.14 -5.77
N VAL A 41 1.97 6.79 -4.66
CA VAL A 41 0.74 7.62 -4.56
C VAL A 41 0.87 8.93 -5.35
N ILE A 42 2.07 9.51 -5.37
CA ILE A 42 2.38 10.76 -6.07
C ILE A 42 2.46 10.54 -7.59
N ASP A 43 2.93 9.37 -8.02
CA ASP A 43 3.01 9.02 -9.45
C ASP A 43 1.61 9.00 -10.09
N GLN A 44 1.36 9.98 -10.95
CA GLN A 44 0.09 10.15 -11.64
C GLN A 44 -0.09 9.17 -12.81
N SER A 45 0.98 8.49 -13.24
CA SER A 45 0.92 7.44 -14.27
C SER A 45 0.30 6.15 -13.73
N GLN A 46 0.23 5.99 -12.41
CA GLN A 46 -0.35 4.82 -11.76
C GLN A 46 -1.88 4.86 -11.77
N ASN A 47 -2.48 3.68 -11.75
CA ASN A 47 -3.93 3.52 -11.74
C ASN A 47 -4.55 4.25 -10.53
N ARG A 48 -5.63 4.99 -10.77
CA ARG A 48 -6.32 5.77 -9.73
C ARG A 48 -6.71 4.93 -8.51
N SER A 49 -7.10 3.67 -8.72
CA SER A 49 -7.47 2.73 -7.66
C SER A 49 -6.30 2.40 -6.74
N VAL A 50 -5.09 2.24 -7.32
CA VAL A 50 -3.85 1.98 -6.58
C VAL A 50 -3.43 3.22 -5.77
N ARG A 51 -3.57 4.42 -6.35
CA ARG A 51 -3.29 5.68 -5.64
C ARG A 51 -4.24 5.88 -4.46
N LEU A 52 -5.52 5.59 -4.63
CA LEU A 52 -6.53 5.68 -3.57
C LEU A 52 -6.26 4.66 -2.45
N SER A 53 -6.07 3.39 -2.77
CA SER A 53 -5.79 2.36 -1.77
C SER A 53 -4.46 2.63 -1.05
N GLY A 54 -3.42 3.06 -1.79
CA GLY A 54 -2.14 3.48 -1.23
C GLY A 54 -2.28 4.67 -0.28
N SER A 55 -3.08 5.68 -0.63
CA SER A 55 -3.34 6.86 0.22
C SER A 55 -4.08 6.49 1.51
N ILE A 56 -5.07 5.60 1.42
CA ILE A 56 -5.82 5.11 2.58
C ILE A 56 -4.90 4.29 3.50
N TYR A 57 -4.10 3.39 2.92
CA TYR A 57 -3.15 2.59 3.68
C TYR A 57 -2.10 3.46 4.38
N LEU A 58 -1.54 4.44 3.65
CA LEU A 58 -0.58 5.40 4.21
C LEU A 58 -1.19 6.18 5.38
N LYS A 59 -2.41 6.71 5.22
CA LYS A 59 -3.14 7.38 6.32
C LYS A 59 -3.30 6.47 7.54
N ASN A 60 -3.68 5.21 7.35
CA ASN A 60 -3.91 4.27 8.44
C ASN A 60 -2.60 3.90 9.15
N ILE A 61 -1.53 3.64 8.40
CA ILE A 61 -0.19 3.37 8.96
C ILE A 61 0.32 4.58 9.72
N SER A 62 0.22 5.78 9.14
CA SER A 62 0.63 7.01 9.81
C SER A 62 -0.15 7.17 11.10
N LYS A 63 -1.47 6.99 11.10
CA LYS A 63 -2.26 7.05 12.34
C LYS A 63 -1.86 5.98 13.37
N SER A 64 -1.44 4.80 12.94
CA SER A 64 -1.10 3.68 13.85
C SER A 64 0.33 3.73 14.39
N ARG A 65 1.28 4.33 13.66
CA ARG A 65 2.71 4.38 14.03
C ARG A 65 3.20 5.77 14.44
N TRP A 66 2.45 6.82 14.13
CA TRP A 66 2.74 8.19 14.57
C TRP A 66 2.15 8.36 15.98
N LEU A 67 2.98 8.03 16.97
CA LEU A 67 2.76 8.31 18.40
C LEU A 67 2.42 9.78 18.63
#